data_AF-A0A7S2GZS9-F1
#
_entry.id   AF-A0A7S2GZS9-F1
#
_cell.length_a   1.000
_cell.length_b   1.000
_cell.length_c   1.000
_cell.angle_alpha   90.00
_cell.angle_beta   90.00
_cell.angle_gamma   90.00
#
_symmetry.space_group_name_H-M   'P 1'
#
loop_
_entity.id
_entity.type
_entity.pdbx_description
1 polymer ?
#
loop_
_entity_poly.entity_id
_entity_poly.type
_entity_poly.pdbx_seq_one_letter_code
_entity_poly.pdbx_strand_id
1 'polypeptide(L)'
;TEVPVVGARSWGVMLTSARLTHSLFSIDLGCQAGCGAIIDSGTSLLVVPPVVIDQVSRAVESLNADCSNLHVLPVLVFSLGGRNYSLPPEAYVGDENTLPWSAQPQSDDEHFRIPHRCRLLLMETDTQTQFGPM
;
A
#
# COMPACT_ATOMS: atom_id res chain seq x y z
N THR A 1 -10.22 -5.91 -18.67
CA THR A 1 -8.86 -6.49 -18.81
C THR A 1 -8.77 -7.71 -17.91
N GLU A 2 -7.88 -8.65 -18.20
CA GLU A 2 -7.76 -9.93 -17.48
C GLU A 2 -6.34 -10.10 -16.95
N VAL A 3 -6.20 -10.72 -15.77
CA VAL A 3 -4.92 -11.09 -15.14
C VAL A 3 -4.97 -12.60 -14.85
N PRO A 4 -4.01 -13.41 -15.33
CA PRO A 4 -4.00 -14.84 -15.08
C PRO A 4 -3.83 -15.17 -13.59
N VAL A 5 -4.68 -16.07 -13.08
CA VAL A 5 -4.54 -16.64 -11.74
C VAL A 5 -3.46 -17.72 -11.76
N VAL A 6 -2.53 -17.64 -10.83
CA VAL A 6 -1.45 -18.61 -10.61
C VAL A 6 -1.62 -19.41 -9.31
N GLY A 7 -2.53 -18.97 -8.43
CA GLY A 7 -2.86 -19.67 -7.18
C GLY A 7 -3.68 -20.95 -7.40
N ALA A 8 -3.34 -22.03 -6.71
CA ALA A 8 -4.09 -23.30 -6.78
C ALA A 8 -5.37 -23.31 -5.93
N ARG A 9 -5.44 -22.45 -4.91
CA ARG A 9 -6.54 -22.41 -3.92
C ARG A 9 -7.03 -21.00 -3.59
N SER A 10 -6.38 -19.99 -4.15
CA SER A 10 -6.67 -18.57 -3.93
C SER A 10 -6.66 -17.82 -5.25
N TRP A 11 -7.21 -16.61 -5.25
CA TRP A 11 -7.08 -15.64 -6.34
C TRP A 11 -5.68 -15.01 -6.38
N GLY A 12 -4.66 -15.88 -6.33
CA GLY A 12 -3.25 -15.51 -6.37
C GLY A 12 -2.84 -15.13 -7.78
N VAL A 13 -2.17 -14.01 -7.93
CA VAL A 13 -1.67 -13.45 -9.20
C VAL A 13 -0.17 -13.19 -9.09
N MET A 14 0.52 -13.19 -10.23
CA MET A 14 1.94 -12.86 -10.31
C MET A 14 2.13 -11.34 -10.36
N LEU A 15 2.91 -10.81 -9.40
CA LEU A 15 3.33 -9.41 -9.34
C LEU A 15 4.81 -9.31 -9.74
N THR A 16 5.09 -8.48 -10.74
CA THR A 16 6.45 -8.36 -11.32
C THR A 16 7.09 -7.00 -11.08
N SER A 17 6.35 -6.04 -10.52
CA SER A 17 6.89 -4.76 -10.07
C SER A 17 5.87 -4.05 -9.19
N ALA A 18 6.33 -3.48 -8.09
CA ALA A 18 5.61 -2.46 -7.33
C ALA A 18 6.46 -1.19 -7.26
N ARG A 19 5.87 -0.03 -7.55
CA ARG A 19 6.58 1.25 -7.58
C ARG A 19 5.74 2.35 -6.97
N LEU A 20 6.42 3.32 -6.39
CA LEU A 20 5.84 4.58 -5.94
C LEU A 20 6.32 5.69 -6.88
N THR A 21 5.41 6.25 -7.68
CA THR A 21 5.74 7.19 -8.76
C THR A 21 5.22 8.59 -8.46
N HIS A 22 6.14 9.56 -8.40
CA HIS A 22 5.85 10.99 -8.27
C HIS A 22 6.41 11.75 -9.48
N SER A 23 6.03 13.01 -9.65
CA SER A 23 6.58 13.87 -10.71
C SER A 23 8.09 14.09 -10.60
N LEU A 24 8.64 14.00 -9.37
CA LEU A 24 10.05 14.26 -9.06
C LEU A 24 10.89 13.01 -8.83
N PHE A 25 10.27 11.87 -8.50
CA PHE A 25 10.98 10.65 -8.12
C PHE A 25 10.17 9.40 -8.46
N SER A 26 10.87 8.27 -8.55
CA SER A 26 10.26 6.95 -8.63
C SER A 26 11.01 6.01 -7.70
N ILE A 27 10.31 5.43 -6.73
CA ILE A 27 10.88 4.48 -5.77
C ILE A 27 10.44 3.08 -6.17
N ASP A 28 11.39 2.15 -6.26
CA ASP A 28 11.11 0.74 -6.48
C ASP A 28 10.79 0.09 -5.13
N LEU A 29 9.60 -0.49 -5.01
CA LEU A 29 9.11 -1.15 -3.80
C LEU A 29 9.35 -2.68 -3.85
N GLY A 30 9.90 -3.20 -4.96
CA GLY A 30 10.30 -4.60 -5.11
C GLY A 30 9.56 -5.38 -6.19
N CYS A 31 9.63 -6.71 -6.07
CA CYS A 31 9.03 -7.71 -6.95
C CYS A 31 9.59 -7.81 -8.36
N GLN A 32 10.78 -7.25 -8.62
CA GLN A 32 11.44 -7.36 -9.93
C GLN A 32 11.85 -8.81 -10.25
N ALA A 33 12.14 -9.61 -9.22
CA ALA A 33 12.36 -11.06 -9.34
C ALA A 33 11.05 -11.88 -9.32
N GLY A 34 9.91 -11.21 -9.17
CA GLY A 34 8.60 -11.82 -8.96
C GLY A 34 8.19 -11.90 -7.49
N CYS A 35 6.91 -11.68 -7.24
CA CYS A 35 6.21 -11.87 -5.96
C CYS A 35 4.84 -12.49 -6.20
N GLY A 36 4.23 -13.05 -5.15
CA GLY A 36 2.83 -13.44 -5.14
C GLY A 36 1.96 -12.32 -4.56
N ALA A 37 0.85 -12.01 -5.20
CA ALA A 37 -0.19 -11.15 -4.64
C ALA A 37 -1.53 -11.88 -4.59
N ILE A 38 -2.37 -11.59 -3.60
CA ILE A 38 -3.74 -12.13 -3.50
C ILE A 38 -4.73 -11.01 -3.74
N ILE A 39 -5.71 -11.25 -4.62
CA ILE A 39 -6.85 -10.36 -4.80
C ILE A 39 -7.95 -10.81 -3.83
N ASP A 40 -8.04 -10.14 -2.68
CA ASP A 40 -8.92 -10.52 -1.57
C ASP A 40 -9.93 -9.42 -1.24
N SER A 41 -11.20 -9.63 -1.58
CA SER A 41 -12.29 -8.72 -1.20
C SER A 41 -12.63 -8.75 0.29
N GLY A 42 -12.11 -9.74 1.04
CA GLY A 42 -12.28 -9.86 2.48
C GLY A 42 -11.32 -9.02 3.32
N THR A 43 -10.32 -8.38 2.67
CA THR A 43 -9.32 -7.56 3.33
C THR A 43 -9.56 -6.07 3.03
N SER A 44 -9.66 -5.25 4.08
CA SER A 44 -9.99 -3.83 3.96
C SER A 44 -8.82 -2.93 3.53
N LEU A 45 -7.60 -3.26 3.94
CA LEU A 45 -6.39 -2.45 3.70
C LEU A 45 -5.42 -3.17 2.77
N LEU A 46 -4.57 -2.42 2.08
CA LEU A 46 -3.51 -3.03 1.29
C LEU A 46 -2.46 -3.63 2.22
N VAL A 47 -2.28 -4.94 2.13
CA VAL A 47 -1.29 -5.67 2.92
C VAL A 47 0.04 -5.67 2.16
N VAL A 48 1.12 -5.28 2.83
CA VAL A 48 2.46 -5.16 2.24
C VAL A 48 3.57 -5.53 3.24
N PRO A 49 4.78 -5.84 2.77
CA PRO A 49 5.95 -6.00 3.64
C PRO A 49 6.27 -4.76 4.48
N PRO A 50 6.81 -4.91 5.71
CA PRO A 50 7.18 -3.76 6.55
C PRO A 50 8.16 -2.79 5.86
N VAL A 51 9.09 -3.30 5.06
CA VAL A 51 10.02 -2.46 4.28
C VAL A 51 9.31 -1.54 3.28
N VAL A 52 8.17 -1.98 2.73
CA VAL A 52 7.36 -1.17 1.81
C VAL A 52 6.64 -0.07 2.59
N ILE A 53 6.10 -0.38 3.78
CA ILE A 53 5.48 0.63 4.66
C ILE A 53 6.49 1.73 4.99
N ASP A 54 7.71 1.37 5.37
CA ASP A 54 8.78 2.32 5.68
C ASP A 54 9.12 3.24 4.49
N GLN A 55 9.23 2.66 3.29
CA GLN A 55 9.53 3.42 2.07
C GLN A 55 8.41 4.39 1.70
N VAL A 56 7.15 3.95 1.79
CA VAL A 56 5.98 4.78 1.50
C VAL A 56 5.84 5.88 2.56
N SER A 57 6.02 5.58 3.85
CA SER A 57 5.95 6.57 4.94
C SER A 57 6.93 7.71 4.73
N ARG A 58 8.20 7.39 4.46
CA ARG A 58 9.23 8.42 4.21
C ARG A 58 8.92 9.30 2.99
N ALA A 59 8.38 8.70 1.93
CA ALA A 59 8.00 9.45 0.74
C ALA A 59 6.85 10.42 1.03
N VAL A 60 5.83 9.96 1.75
CA VAL A 60 4.66 10.77 2.13
C VAL A 60 5.04 11.88 3.13
N GLU A 61 5.86 11.56 4.12
CA GLU A 61 6.40 12.52 5.09
C GLU A 61 7.23 13.62 4.41
N SER A 62 8.05 13.26 3.41
CA SER A 62 8.87 14.23 2.67
C SER A 62 8.05 15.29 1.91
N LEU A 63 6.78 14.99 1.64
CA LEU A 63 5.83 15.87 0.96
C LEU A 63 4.92 16.65 1.93
N ASN A 64 5.13 16.52 3.24
CA ASN A 64 4.31 17.15 4.29
C ASN A 64 2.81 16.88 4.09
N ALA A 65 2.43 15.61 3.94
CA ALA A 65 1.05 15.21 3.77
C ALA A 65 0.19 15.60 4.98
N ASP A 66 -0.94 16.26 4.75
CA ASP A 66 -1.90 16.66 5.79
C ASP A 66 -3.34 16.23 5.51
N CYS A 67 -3.52 15.37 4.49
CA CYS A 67 -4.80 14.88 3.98
C CYS A 67 -5.66 15.91 3.24
N SER A 68 -5.29 17.20 3.22
CA SER A 68 -5.87 18.19 2.30
C SER A 68 -5.13 18.21 0.95
N ASN A 69 -3.87 17.75 0.95
CA ASN A 69 -2.96 17.78 -0.19
C ASN A 69 -2.69 16.39 -0.81
N LEU A 70 -3.61 15.43 -0.71
CA LEU A 70 -3.39 14.07 -1.25
C LEU A 70 -2.99 14.05 -2.73
N HIS A 71 -3.50 15.00 -3.52
CA HIS A 71 -3.17 15.15 -4.94
C HIS A 71 -1.68 15.42 -5.25
N VAL A 72 -0.86 15.82 -4.26
CA VAL A 72 0.59 15.98 -4.45
C VAL A 72 1.38 14.71 -4.15
N LEU A 73 0.73 13.68 -3.59
CA LEU A 73 1.40 12.44 -3.21
C LEU A 73 1.63 11.52 -4.41
N PRO A 74 2.63 10.61 -4.32
CA PRO A 74 2.90 9.66 -5.38
C PRO A 74 1.73 8.71 -5.68
N VAL A 75 1.74 8.16 -6.90
CA VAL A 75 0.83 7.09 -7.32
C VAL A 75 1.51 5.74 -7.07
N LEU A 76 0.79 4.79 -6.49
CA LEU A 76 1.25 3.40 -6.41
C LEU A 76 0.99 2.70 -7.75
N VAL A 77 1.99 2.05 -8.32
CA VAL A 77 1.90 1.37 -9.61
C VAL A 77 2.35 -0.07 -9.47
N PHE A 78 1.49 -1.00 -9.87
CA PHE A 78 1.70 -2.45 -9.82
C PHE A 78 1.75 -3.02 -11.23
N SER A 79 2.64 -3.96 -11.48
CA SER A 79 2.66 -4.72 -12.73
C SER A 79 2.15 -6.15 -12.51
N LEU A 80 0.95 -6.42 -13.03
CA LEU A 80 0.22 -7.69 -12.88
C LEU A 80 -0.13 -8.21 -14.27
N GLY A 81 0.28 -9.45 -14.60
CA GLY A 81 -0.01 -10.06 -15.90
C GLY A 81 0.48 -9.24 -17.10
N GLY A 82 1.61 -8.55 -16.97
CA GLY A 82 2.19 -7.70 -18.01
C GLY A 82 1.47 -6.36 -18.22
N ARG A 83 0.59 -5.96 -17.31
CA ARG A 83 -0.14 -4.68 -17.34
C ARG A 83 0.11 -3.87 -16.08
N ASN A 84 0.12 -2.56 -16.23
CA ASN A 84 0.24 -1.64 -15.10
C ASN A 84 -1.13 -1.25 -14.56
N TYR A 85 -1.27 -1.32 -13.24
CA TYR A 85 -2.43 -0.87 -12.48
C TYR A 85 -1.98 0.21 -11.50
N SER A 86 -2.75 1.28 -11.41
CA SER A 86 -2.39 2.44 -10.59
C SER A 86 -3.42 2.66 -9.51
N LEU A 87 -2.95 2.88 -8.27
CA LEU A 87 -3.77 3.34 -7.16
C LEU A 87 -3.39 4.80 -6.86
N PRO A 88 -4.38 5.70 -6.82
CA PRO A 88 -4.14 7.08 -6.47
C PRO A 88 -3.86 7.21 -4.95
N PRO A 89 -3.28 8.32 -4.48
CA PRO A 89 -3.00 8.59 -3.07
C PRO A 89 -4.15 8.28 -2.11
N GLU A 90 -5.37 8.61 -2.48
CA GLU A 90 -6.57 8.44 -1.67
C GLU A 90 -6.88 6.96 -1.37
N ALA A 91 -6.29 6.03 -2.13
CA ALA A 91 -6.46 4.60 -1.90
C ALA A 91 -5.51 4.03 -0.83
N TYR A 92 -4.44 4.75 -0.47
CA TYR A 92 -3.43 4.26 0.49
C TYR A 92 -3.01 5.30 1.55
N VAL A 93 -3.59 6.51 1.52
CA VAL A 93 -3.42 7.56 2.54
C VAL A 93 -4.79 8.17 2.85
N GLY A 94 -5.12 8.33 4.13
CA GLY A 94 -6.41 8.88 4.53
C GLY A 94 -6.47 9.41 5.97
N ASP A 95 -7.59 10.05 6.30
CA ASP A 95 -7.87 10.58 7.65
C ASP A 95 -8.45 9.48 8.54
N GLU A 96 -7.84 9.29 9.71
CA GLU A 96 -8.25 8.33 10.74
C GLU A 96 -9.72 8.48 11.19
N ASN A 97 -10.28 9.70 11.10
CA ASN A 97 -11.68 9.96 11.44
C ASN A 97 -12.68 9.44 10.39
N THR A 98 -12.19 9.06 9.21
CA THR A 98 -13.02 8.49 8.13
C THR A 98 -12.93 6.98 8.05
N LEU A 99 -12.03 6.36 8.83
CA LEU A 99 -11.92 4.92 8.89
C LEU A 99 -13.07 4.32 9.71
N PRO A 100 -13.63 3.16 9.31
CA PRO A 100 -14.58 2.42 10.15
C PRO A 100 -13.97 2.23 11.54
N TRP A 101 -14.79 2.33 12.59
CA TRP A 101 -14.34 2.20 13.99
C TRP A 101 -13.50 0.95 14.27
N SER A 102 -13.68 -0.13 13.48
CA SER A 102 -12.90 -1.37 13.55
C SER A 102 -11.46 -1.27 13.04
N ALA A 103 -11.10 -0.17 12.37
CA ALA A 103 -9.79 0.10 11.79
C ALA A 103 -9.05 1.25 12.50
N GLN A 104 -9.65 1.85 13.54
CA GLN A 104 -8.99 2.88 14.34
C GLN A 104 -8.04 2.24 15.37
N PRO A 105 -6.78 2.71 15.49
CA PRO A 105 -5.89 2.27 16.55
C PRO A 105 -6.44 2.70 17.91
N GLN A 106 -6.80 1.73 18.75
CA GLN A 106 -7.15 1.97 20.15
C GLN A 106 -5.86 2.28 20.94
N SER A 107 -5.45 3.53 21.01
CA SER A 107 -4.40 3.97 21.94
C SER A 107 -4.93 5.05 22.89
N ASP A 108 -5.15 4.66 24.15
CA ASP A 108 -5.62 5.49 25.26
C ASP A 108 -4.50 6.39 25.85
N ASP A 109 -3.75 7.12 25.02
CA ASP A 109 -2.72 8.06 25.50
C ASP A 109 -3.02 9.50 25.05
N GLU A 110 -3.77 10.21 25.89
CA GLU A 110 -4.30 11.56 25.67
C GLU A 110 -3.21 12.67 25.58
N HIS A 111 -1.94 12.34 25.83
CA HIS A 111 -0.84 13.31 25.91
C HIS A 111 0.03 13.41 24.66
N PHE A 112 -0.18 12.57 23.64
CA PHE A 112 0.56 12.63 22.38
C PHE A 112 -0.35 13.01 21.21
N ARG A 113 -0.93 14.22 21.26
CA ARG A 113 -1.62 14.83 20.12
C ARG A 113 -0.60 15.17 19.01
N ILE A 114 -0.28 14.20 18.16
CA ILE A 114 0.38 14.49 16.89
C ILE A 114 -0.63 15.21 15.98
N PRO A 115 -0.33 16.39 15.42
CA PRO A 115 -1.23 17.10 14.53
C PRO A 115 -1.34 16.49 13.12
N HIS A 116 -0.86 15.26 12.91
CA HIS A 116 -0.92 14.58 11.62
C HIS A 116 -2.04 13.55 11.63
N ARG A 117 -3.23 14.02 11.27
CA ARG A 117 -4.44 13.20 11.06
C ARG A 117 -4.35 12.31 9.81
N CYS A 118 -3.25 12.40 9.06
CA CYS A 118 -3.04 11.68 7.82
C CYS A 118 -2.22 10.42 8.07
N ARG A 119 -2.78 9.25 7.75
CA ARG A 119 -2.19 7.93 8.00
C ARG A 119 -2.13 7.11 6.72
N LEU A 120 -1.16 6.20 6.66
CA LEU A 120 -1.13 5.17 5.64
C LEU A 120 -2.25 4.16 5.89
N LEU A 121 -2.99 3.82 4.84
CA LEU A 121 -4.03 2.80 4.82
C LEU A 121 -3.44 1.45 4.41
N LEU A 122 -2.34 1.09 5.07
CA LEU A 122 -1.55 -0.10 4.81
C LEU A 122 -1.55 -0.99 6.04
N MET A 123 -1.48 -2.29 5.81
CA MET A 123 -1.31 -3.30 6.85
C MET A 123 -0.01 -4.07 6.61
N GLU A 124 0.68 -4.41 7.68
CA GLU A 124 1.93 -5.17 7.60
C GLU A 124 1.68 -6.67 7.44
N THR A 125 2.48 -7.32 6.60
CA THR A 125 2.67 -8.79 6.62
C THR A 125 4.13 -9.12 6.35
N ASP A 126 4.61 -10.25 6.86
CA ASP A 126 5.91 -10.83 6.48
C ASP A 126 5.72 -12.29 6.01
N THR A 127 4.71 -12.49 5.17
CA THR A 127 4.36 -13.83 4.70
C THR A 127 5.14 -14.20 3.45
N GLN A 128 5.87 -15.31 3.49
CA GLN A 128 6.53 -15.89 2.32
C GLN A 128 5.58 -16.83 1.58
N THR A 129 5.50 -16.69 0.25
CA THR A 129 4.69 -17.55 -0.61
C THR A 129 5.55 -18.36 -1.57
N GLN A 130 4.97 -19.35 -2.24
CA GLN A 130 5.64 -20.11 -3.30
C GLN A 130 6.07 -19.25 -4.50
N PHE A 131 5.61 -18.00 -4.59
CA PHE A 131 5.93 -17.03 -5.64
C PHE A 131 6.83 -15.89 -5.16
N GLY A 132 7.33 -15.95 -3.91
CA GLY A 132 8.10 -14.88 -3.27
C GLY A 132 7.36 -14.25 -2.08
N PRO A 133 7.91 -13.18 -1.48
CA PRO A 133 7.24 -12.44 -0.42
C PRO A 133 5.88 -11.89 -0.91
N MET A 134 4.91 -11.83 0.00
CA MET A 134 3.61 -11.20 -0.20
C MET A 134 3.66 -9.74 0.23
#